data_AF-A0A5P9I1K0-F1
#
_entry.id   AF-A0A5P9I1K0-F1
#
_cell.length_a   1.000
_cell.length_b   1.000
_cell.length_c   1.000
_cell.angle_alpha   90.00
_cell.angle_beta   90.00
_cell.angle_gamma   90.00
#
_symmetry.space_group_name_H-M   'P 1'
#
loop_
_entity.id
_entity.type
_entity.pdbx_description
1 polymer ?
#
loop_
_entity_poly.entity_id
_entity_poly.type
_entity_poly.pdbx_seq_one_letter_code
_entity_poly.pdbx_strand_id
1 'polypeptide(L)'
;MMVFLLSFIGLALAALAVLTRMILLIGSMQRDCPETGAAAQLVAVTVATGFCAIGAGGVLLIAAAFPILAQAPVMAFFVGLGLAVLCLGLGFSHAVNTLRLTLYRSKVLADS
;
A
#
# COMPACT_ATOMS: atom_id res chain seq x y z
N MET A 1 -20.86 -5.16 -16.73
CA MET A 1 -19.71 -5.90 -16.18
C MET A 1 -18.39 -5.20 -16.44
N MET A 2 -17.96 -5.03 -17.70
CA MET A 2 -16.63 -4.49 -18.01
C MET A 2 -16.39 -3.08 -17.45
N VAL A 3 -17.37 -2.20 -17.52
CA VAL A 3 -17.26 -0.84 -16.94
C VAL A 3 -17.01 -0.88 -15.42
N PHE A 4 -17.71 -1.77 -14.70
CA PHE A 4 -17.51 -1.94 -13.25
C PHE A 4 -16.14 -2.54 -12.91
N LEU A 5 -15.66 -3.50 -13.71
CA LEU A 5 -14.35 -4.10 -13.51
C LEU A 5 -13.21 -3.09 -13.78
N LEU A 6 -13.30 -2.34 -14.89
CA LEU A 6 -12.31 -1.31 -15.24
C LEU A 6 -12.30 -0.16 -14.22
N SER A 7 -13.48 0.30 -13.79
CA SER A 7 -13.56 1.31 -12.73
C SER A 7 -13.01 0.79 -11.41
N PHE A 8 -13.30 -0.45 -11.02
CA PHE A 8 -12.74 -1.06 -9.80
C PHE A 8 -11.21 -1.11 -9.86
N ILE A 9 -10.62 -1.63 -10.94
CA ILE A 9 -9.17 -1.70 -11.11
C ILE A 9 -8.56 -0.31 -11.07
N GLY A 10 -9.16 0.66 -11.78
CA GLY A 10 -8.68 2.04 -11.80
C GLY A 10 -8.69 2.71 -10.43
N LEU A 11 -9.81 2.61 -9.70
CA LEU A 11 -9.96 3.17 -8.35
C LEU A 11 -9.02 2.50 -7.33
N ALA A 12 -8.90 1.18 -7.39
CA ALA A 12 -8.04 0.43 -6.47
C ALA A 12 -6.55 0.68 -6.72
N LEU A 13 -6.12 0.74 -7.99
CA LEU A 13 -4.75 1.12 -8.34
C LEU A 13 -4.44 2.57 -7.99
N ALA A 14 -5.40 3.48 -8.18
CA ALA A 14 -5.26 4.87 -7.75
C ALA A 14 -5.08 4.96 -6.23
N ALA A 15 -5.89 4.25 -5.45
CA ALA A 15 -5.75 4.18 -4.00
C ALA A 15 -4.38 3.62 -3.58
N LEU A 16 -3.94 2.53 -4.22
CA LEU A 16 -2.64 1.93 -3.99
C LEU A 16 -1.51 2.92 -4.30
N ALA A 17 -1.55 3.60 -5.44
CA ALA A 17 -0.55 4.59 -5.82
C ALA A 17 -0.49 5.77 -4.83
N VAL A 18 -1.65 6.26 -4.35
CA VAL A 18 -1.73 7.32 -3.34
C VAL A 18 -1.10 6.87 -2.03
N LEU A 19 -1.42 5.67 -1.55
CA LEU A 19 -0.87 5.13 -0.31
C LEU A 19 0.65 4.88 -0.42
N THR A 20 1.11 4.31 -1.54
CA THR A 20 2.55 4.15 -1.81
C THR A 20 3.27 5.49 -1.81
N ARG A 21 2.69 6.53 -2.43
CA ARG A 21 3.25 7.88 -2.40
C ARG A 21 3.34 8.43 -0.97
N MET A 22 2.33 8.18 -0.14
CA MET A 22 2.36 8.57 1.27
C MET A 22 3.47 7.84 2.04
N ILE A 23 3.71 6.56 1.80
CA ILE A 23 4.84 5.82 2.41
C ILE A 23 6.18 6.47 2.05
N LEU A 24 6.38 6.79 0.76
CA LEU A 24 7.59 7.45 0.29
C LEU A 24 7.76 8.87 0.85
N LEU A 25 6.67 9.62 0.97
CA LEU A 25 6.67 10.95 1.60
C LEU A 25 7.06 10.89 3.08
N ILE A 26 6.56 9.90 3.82
CA ILE A 26 6.96 9.68 5.22
C ILE A 26 8.46 9.37 5.29
N GLY A 27 8.97 8.55 4.36
CA GLY A 27 10.40 8.26 4.23
C GLY A 27 11.25 9.49 3.88
N SER A 28 10.75 10.39 3.04
CA SER A 28 11.49 11.62 2.68
C SER A 28 11.56 12.63 3.81
N MET A 29 10.51 12.75 4.63
CA MET A 29 10.51 13.63 5.81
C MET A 29 11.51 13.19 6.89
N GLN A 30 11.91 11.91 6.89
CA GLN A 30 12.90 11.36 7.82
C GLN A 30 14.35 11.67 7.39
N ARG A 31 14.54 12.18 6.16
CA ARG A 31 15.87 12.48 5.59
C ARG A 31 16.54 13.68 6.26
N ASP A 32 15.76 14.55 6.90
CA ASP A 32 16.26 15.77 7.56
C ASP A 32 17.10 15.46 8.82
N CYS A 33 17.18 14.21 9.26
CA CYS A 33 18.14 13.76 10.27
C CYS A 33 19.50 13.38 9.62
N PRO A 34 20.60 14.12 9.90
CA PRO A 34 21.88 14.00 9.19
C PRO A 34 22.61 12.65 9.37
N GLU A 35 22.38 11.92 10.45
CA GLU A 35 23.07 10.64 10.70
C GLU A 35 22.37 9.40 10.13
N THR A 36 21.07 9.46 9.83
CA THR A 36 20.26 8.27 9.46
C THR A 36 19.46 8.43 8.16
N GLY A 37 19.52 9.60 7.51
CA GLY A 37 18.65 9.93 6.38
C GLY A 37 18.79 9.03 5.14
N ALA A 38 19.98 8.52 4.82
CA ALA A 38 20.18 7.63 3.67
C ALA A 38 19.61 6.22 3.92
N ALA A 39 19.81 5.68 5.13
CA ALA A 39 19.25 4.40 5.54
C ALA A 39 17.70 4.47 5.61
N ALA A 40 17.16 5.60 6.06
CA ALA A 40 15.73 5.84 6.13
C ALA A 40 15.03 5.74 4.76
N GLN A 41 15.66 6.31 3.72
CA GLN A 41 15.10 6.24 2.36
C GLN A 41 15.15 4.83 1.76
N LEU A 42 16.25 4.10 1.98
CA LEU A 42 16.38 2.74 1.48
C LEU A 42 15.28 1.84 2.05
N VAL A 43 14.99 1.95 3.35
CA VAL A 43 13.91 1.19 3.99
C VAL A 43 12.54 1.65 3.49
N ALA A 44 12.32 2.96 3.30
CA ALA A 44 11.07 3.45 2.75
C ALA A 44 10.77 2.90 1.35
N VAL A 45 11.79 2.80 0.49
CA VAL A 45 11.64 2.25 -0.87
C VAL A 45 11.34 0.75 -0.80
N THR A 46 12.03 -0.03 0.02
CA THR A 46 11.79 -1.49 0.12
C THR A 46 10.40 -1.80 0.69
N VAL A 47 9.94 -1.03 1.66
CA VAL A 47 8.58 -1.17 2.21
C VAL A 47 7.54 -0.76 1.17
N ALA A 48 7.76 0.34 0.45
CA ALA A 48 6.86 0.81 -0.59
C ALA A 48 6.76 -0.17 -1.78
N THR A 49 7.86 -0.78 -2.20
CA THR A 49 7.87 -1.78 -3.28
C THR A 49 7.13 -3.05 -2.87
N GLY A 50 7.34 -3.53 -1.64
CA GLY A 50 6.60 -4.66 -1.07
C GLY A 50 5.10 -4.40 -1.01
N PHE A 51 4.69 -3.22 -0.50
CA PHE A 51 3.29 -2.81 -0.45
C PHE A 51 2.67 -2.73 -1.87
N CYS A 52 3.38 -2.17 -2.84
CA CYS A 52 2.93 -2.12 -4.23
C CYS A 52 2.74 -3.52 -4.83
N ALA A 53 3.72 -4.41 -4.67
CA ALA A 53 3.69 -5.75 -5.24
C ALA A 53 2.53 -6.57 -4.67
N ILE A 54 2.38 -6.57 -3.35
CA ILE A 54 1.31 -7.30 -2.65
C ILE A 54 -0.05 -6.67 -2.94
N GLY A 55 -0.14 -5.34 -2.87
CA GLY A 55 -1.38 -4.61 -3.11
C GLY A 55 -1.89 -4.82 -4.54
N ALA A 56 -1.02 -4.77 -5.54
CA ALA A 56 -1.40 -5.02 -6.94
C ALA A 56 -1.89 -6.46 -7.14
N GLY A 57 -1.21 -7.44 -6.54
CA GLY A 57 -1.64 -8.84 -6.55
C GLY A 57 -3.01 -9.03 -5.90
N GLY A 58 -3.26 -8.39 -4.75
CA GLY A 58 -4.55 -8.43 -4.06
C GLY A 58 -5.69 -7.82 -4.88
N VAL A 59 -5.46 -6.66 -5.51
CA VAL A 59 -6.44 -6.01 -6.38
C VAL A 59 -6.78 -6.89 -7.59
N LEU A 60 -5.78 -7.52 -8.21
CA LEU A 60 -5.99 -8.43 -9.33
C LEU A 60 -6.74 -9.70 -8.91
N LEU A 61 -6.46 -10.26 -7.73
CA LEU A 61 -7.21 -11.40 -7.20
C LEU A 61 -8.70 -11.05 -6.97
N ILE A 62 -8.99 -9.88 -6.40
CA ILE A 62 -10.37 -9.43 -6.23
C ILE A 62 -11.05 -9.23 -7.59
N ALA A 63 -10.36 -8.61 -8.55
CA ALA A 63 -10.89 -8.44 -9.91
C ALA A 63 -11.15 -9.79 -10.60
N ALA A 64 -10.30 -10.80 -10.38
CA ALA A 64 -10.47 -12.14 -10.93
C ALA A 64 -11.70 -12.88 -10.37
N ALA A 65 -12.21 -12.47 -9.20
CA ALA A 65 -13.42 -13.03 -8.59
C ALA A 65 -14.72 -12.42 -9.16
N PHE A 66 -14.68 -11.28 -9.85
CA PHE A 66 -15.88 -10.62 -10.41
C PHE A 66 -16.73 -11.49 -11.35
N PRO A 67 -16.15 -12.33 -12.24
CA PRO A 67 -16.93 -13.22 -13.11
C PRO A 67 -17.82 -14.19 -12.34
N ILE A 68 -17.42 -14.57 -11.12
CA ILE A 68 -18.19 -15.49 -10.26
C ILE A 68 -19.50 -14.81 -9.79
N LEU A 69 -19.48 -13.49 -9.61
CA LEU A 69 -20.63 -12.68 -9.19
C LEU A 69 -21.32 -11.99 -10.38
N ALA A 70 -21.29 -12.61 -11.57
CA ALA A 70 -21.82 -12.01 -12.78
C ALA A 70 -23.31 -11.61 -12.71
N GLN A 71 -24.07 -12.28 -11.87
CA GLN A 71 -25.50 -12.06 -11.62
C GLN A 71 -25.80 -10.80 -10.79
N ALA A 72 -24.82 -10.27 -10.04
CA ALA A 72 -24.99 -9.09 -9.19
C ALA A 72 -23.77 -8.13 -9.28
N PRO A 73 -23.54 -7.49 -10.45
CA PRO A 73 -22.32 -6.73 -10.72
C PRO A 73 -22.15 -5.48 -9.85
N VAL A 74 -23.25 -4.87 -9.41
CA VAL A 74 -23.23 -3.68 -8.53
C VAL A 74 -22.77 -4.05 -7.12
N MET A 75 -23.29 -5.14 -6.55
CA MET A 75 -22.85 -5.64 -5.25
C MET A 75 -21.38 -6.08 -5.28
N ALA A 76 -20.98 -6.82 -6.33
CA ALA A 76 -19.58 -7.23 -6.51
C ALA A 76 -18.63 -6.01 -6.53
N PHE A 77 -19.04 -4.93 -7.20
CA PHE A 77 -18.28 -3.68 -7.24
C PHE A 77 -18.12 -3.05 -5.85
N PHE A 78 -19.20 -2.79 -5.13
CA PHE A 78 -19.11 -2.13 -3.82
C PHE A 78 -18.40 -2.99 -2.77
N VAL A 79 -18.67 -4.29 -2.72
CA VAL A 79 -18.02 -5.20 -1.78
C VAL A 79 -16.55 -5.37 -2.12
N GLY A 80 -16.22 -5.56 -3.40
CA GLY A 80 -14.84 -5.67 -3.87
C GLY A 80 -14.03 -4.40 -3.59
N LEU A 81 -14.60 -3.23 -3.86
CA LEU A 81 -13.98 -1.93 -3.60
C LEU A 81 -13.77 -1.69 -2.10
N GLY A 82 -14.79 -1.97 -1.29
CA GLY A 82 -14.68 -1.88 0.17
C GLY A 82 -13.59 -2.80 0.72
N LEU A 83 -13.57 -4.07 0.28
CA LEU A 83 -12.57 -5.04 0.68
C LEU A 83 -11.15 -4.60 0.27
N ALA A 84 -10.98 -4.16 -0.98
CA ALA A 84 -9.68 -3.69 -1.48
C ALA A 84 -9.17 -2.50 -0.67
N VAL A 85 -10.00 -1.49 -0.41
CA VAL A 85 -9.61 -0.30 0.36
C VAL A 85 -9.28 -0.68 1.81
N LEU A 86 -10.06 -1.56 2.44
CA LEU A 86 -9.77 -2.06 3.79
C LEU A 86 -8.42 -2.78 3.84
N CYS A 87 -8.16 -3.73 2.93
CA CYS A 87 -6.89 -4.45 2.86
C CYS A 87 -5.70 -3.50 2.61
N LEU A 88 -5.86 -2.54 1.70
CA LEU A 88 -4.82 -1.54 1.41
C LEU A 88 -4.56 -0.63 2.61
N GLY A 89 -5.61 -0.20 3.34
CA GLY A 89 -5.47 0.61 4.55
C GLY A 89 -4.77 -0.13 5.70
N LEU A 90 -5.11 -1.41 5.89
CA LEU A 90 -4.43 -2.27 6.88
C LEU A 90 -2.96 -2.50 6.51
N GLY A 91 -2.67 -2.80 5.24
CA GLY A 91 -1.32 -2.96 4.73
C GLY A 91 -0.48 -1.69 4.86
N PHE A 92 -1.06 -0.52 4.57
CA PHE A 92 -0.42 0.78 4.73
C PHE A 92 -0.05 1.05 6.20
N SER A 93 -0.97 0.77 7.12
CA SER A 93 -0.73 0.95 8.55
C SER A 93 0.42 0.07 9.05
N HIS A 94 0.46 -1.18 8.60
CA HIS A 94 1.59 -2.09 8.87
C HIS A 94 2.90 -1.59 8.26
N ALA A 95 2.89 -1.12 7.01
CA ALA A 95 4.06 -0.59 6.33
C ALA A 95 4.66 0.61 7.07
N VAL A 96 3.83 1.57 7.49
CA VAL A 96 4.27 2.75 8.26
C VAL A 96 4.82 2.35 9.63
N ASN A 97 4.20 1.38 10.30
CA ASN A 97 4.70 0.90 11.59
C ASN A 97 6.08 0.24 11.45
N THR A 98 6.26 -0.63 10.44
CA THR A 98 7.55 -1.25 10.15
C THR A 98 8.63 -0.20 9.88
N LEU A 99 8.30 0.82 9.07
CA LEU A 99 9.21 1.92 8.79
C LEU A 99 9.67 2.61 10.09
N ARG A 100 8.72 2.99 10.97
CA ARG A 100 9.03 3.64 12.25
C ARG A 100 9.89 2.76 13.16
N LEU A 101 9.60 1.46 13.24
CA LEU A 101 10.37 0.53 14.07
C LEU A 101 11.80 0.37 13.58
N THR A 102 12.01 0.25 12.26
CA THR A 102 13.36 0.15 11.68
C THR A 102 14.18 1.41 11.91
N LEU A 103 13.54 2.58 11.85
CA LEU A 103 14.19 3.86 12.11
C LEU A 103 14.56 4.03 13.57
N TYR A 104 13.65 3.68 14.49
CA TYR A 104 13.95 3.66 15.93
C TYR A 104 15.12 2.73 16.24
N ARG A 105 15.12 1.51 15.68
CA ARG A 105 16.21 0.53 15.83
C ARG A 105 17.55 1.11 15.35
N SER A 106 17.56 1.82 14.21
CA SER A 106 18.79 2.43 13.68
C SER A 106 19.37 3.51 14.59
N LYS A 107 18.52 4.32 15.24
CA LYS A 107 18.97 5.32 16.22
C LYS A 107 19.58 4.67 17.46
N VAL A 108 18.96 3.62 17.99
CA VAL A 108 19.48 2.91 19.17
C VAL A 108 20.85 2.27 18.90
N LEU A 109 21.10 1.78 17.68
CA LEU A 109 22.40 1.21 17.31
C LEU A 109 23.50 2.26 17.07
N ALA A 110 23.13 3.51 16.78
CA ALA A 110 24.09 4.59 16.59
C ALA A 110 24.57 5.21 17.93
N ASP A 111 23.78 5.04 19.00
CA ASP A 111 24.05 5.57 20.35
C ASP A 111 24.74 4.55 21.28
N SER A 112 25.06 3.35 20.79
CA SER A 112 25.70 2.26 21.53
C SER A 112 27.10 1.95 21.02
#